data_AF-A0A1I9YMG7-F1
#
_entry.id   AF-A0A1I9YMG7-F1
#
_cell.length_a   1.000
_cell.length_b   1.000
_cell.length_c   1.000
_cell.angle_alpha   90.00
_cell.angle_beta   90.00
_cell.angle_gamma   90.00
#
_symmetry.space_group_name_H-M   'P 1'
#
loop_
_entity.id
_entity.type
_entity.pdbx_description
1 polymer ?
#
loop_
_entity_poly.entity_id
_entity_poly.type
_entity_poly.pdbx_seq_one_letter_code
_entity_poly.pdbx_strand_id
1 'polypeptide(L)'
;MPRATPSDDPPPQPPARPDLDDCCHSGCTQCVFDLYDEALERYELALAAWQQRQAHKARPARRADAKGAKSEPQADAPRSTPARGKPRPRR
;
A
#
# COMPACT_ATOMS: atom_id res chain seq x y z
N MET A 1 25.17 22.29 -18.06
CA MET A 1 23.94 21.52 -17.75
C MET A 1 24.18 20.77 -16.44
N PRO A 2 23.43 21.01 -15.36
CA PRO A 2 23.62 20.27 -14.12
C PRO A 2 23.18 18.82 -14.37
N ARG A 3 24.08 17.88 -14.08
CA ARG A 3 23.83 16.44 -14.20
C ARG A 3 23.08 16.02 -12.94
N ALA A 4 21.83 15.57 -13.08
CA ALA A 4 21.04 15.04 -11.98
C ALA A 4 21.86 13.94 -11.29
N THR A 5 22.28 14.19 -10.06
CA THR A 5 23.04 13.24 -9.26
C THR A 5 22.12 12.09 -8.87
N PRO A 6 22.43 10.82 -9.23
CA PRO A 6 21.60 9.63 -8.95
C PRO A 6 21.76 9.18 -7.49
N SER A 7 21.76 10.13 -6.57
CA SER A 7 21.97 9.87 -5.14
C SER A 7 20.67 9.64 -4.38
N ASP A 8 19.54 9.91 -5.01
CA ASP A 8 18.20 9.81 -4.43
C ASP A 8 17.42 8.73 -5.20
N ASP A 9 17.89 7.47 -5.21
CA ASP A 9 17.09 6.34 -5.76
C ASP A 9 16.04 6.02 -4.69
N PRO A 10 14.85 6.66 -4.71
CA PRO A 10 13.92 6.56 -3.61
C PRO A 10 13.28 5.18 -3.66
N PRO A 11 12.81 4.64 -2.53
CA PRO A 11 12.02 3.42 -2.57
C PRO A 11 10.78 3.63 -3.46
N PRO A 12 10.38 2.62 -4.25
CA PRO A 12 9.07 2.68 -4.91
C PRO A 12 7.99 2.83 -3.83
N GLN A 13 6.90 3.51 -4.16
CA GLN A 13 5.76 3.70 -3.26
C GLN A 13 4.69 2.63 -3.56
N PRO A 14 4.12 1.96 -2.54
CA PRO A 14 3.04 1.01 -2.75
C PRO A 14 1.80 1.67 -3.36
N PRO A 15 1.05 0.96 -4.21
CA PRO A 15 -0.23 1.44 -4.70
C PRO A 15 -1.21 1.66 -3.54
N ALA A 16 -2.07 2.68 -3.65
CA ALA A 16 -3.14 2.90 -2.69
C ALA A 16 -4.22 1.83 -2.88
N ARG A 17 -4.65 1.20 -1.78
CA ARG A 17 -5.74 0.23 -1.82
C ARG A 17 -7.04 0.96 -2.19
N PRO A 18 -7.77 0.51 -3.22
CA PRO A 18 -9.08 1.07 -3.56
C PRO A 18 -10.12 0.73 -2.48
N ASP A 19 -11.12 1.59 -2.32
CA ASP A 19 -12.24 1.30 -1.42
C ASP A 19 -13.20 0.29 -2.07
N LEU A 20 -14.09 -0.29 -1.27
CA LEU A 20 -15.15 -1.14 -1.81
C LEU A 20 -16.09 -0.32 -2.68
N ASP A 21 -16.38 0.93 -2.33
CA ASP A 21 -17.23 1.84 -3.13
C ASP A 21 -16.62 2.20 -4.51
N ASP A 22 -15.29 2.07 -4.69
CA ASP A 22 -14.64 2.22 -6.01
C ASP A 22 -14.91 1.00 -6.92
N CYS A 23 -15.31 -0.13 -6.34
CA CYS A 23 -15.74 -1.28 -7.11
C CYS A 23 -17.15 -1.04 -7.65
N CYS A 24 -17.28 -1.15 -8.97
CA CYS A 24 -18.53 -0.96 -9.68
C CYS A 24 -19.63 -1.99 -9.29
N HIS A 25 -19.28 -3.12 -8.64
CA HIS A 25 -20.18 -4.17 -8.10
C HIS A 25 -21.27 -4.74 -9.02
N SER A 26 -21.36 -4.27 -10.26
CA SER A 26 -22.44 -4.55 -11.22
C SER A 26 -21.93 -5.28 -12.47
N GLY A 27 -20.69 -5.80 -12.42
CA GLY A 27 -20.09 -6.56 -13.51
C GLY A 27 -19.33 -5.70 -14.52
N CYS A 28 -18.74 -4.58 -14.10
CA CYS A 28 -17.79 -3.86 -14.94
C CYS A 28 -16.70 -4.81 -15.47
N THR A 29 -16.27 -4.59 -16.72
CA THR A 29 -15.33 -5.47 -17.43
C THR A 29 -13.94 -5.53 -16.83
N GLN A 30 -13.56 -4.57 -15.99
CA GLN A 30 -12.29 -4.57 -15.27
C GLN A 30 -12.53 -4.17 -13.81
N CYS A 31 -12.15 -5.04 -12.87
CA CYS A 31 -12.27 -4.78 -11.45
C CYS A 31 -11.12 -3.89 -10.98
N VAL A 32 -11.41 -2.91 -10.12
CA VAL A 32 -10.39 -2.05 -9.52
C VAL A 32 -9.43 -2.84 -8.64
N PHE A 33 -9.92 -3.91 -8.00
CA PHE A 33 -9.09 -4.81 -7.20
C PHE A 33 -8.12 -5.61 -8.07
N ASP A 34 -8.55 -6.09 -9.25
CA ASP A 34 -7.65 -6.79 -10.18
C ASP A 34 -6.52 -5.85 -10.66
N LEU A 35 -6.86 -4.60 -11.01
CA LEU A 35 -5.86 -3.58 -11.37
C LEU A 35 -4.90 -3.25 -10.22
N TYR A 36 -5.42 -3.23 -9.00
CA TYR A 36 -4.62 -3.01 -7.80
C TYR A 36 -3.65 -4.17 -7.56
N ASP A 37 -4.09 -5.41 -7.72
CA ASP A 37 -3.24 -6.59 -7.56
C ASP A 37 -2.12 -6.60 -8.63
N GLU A 38 -2.42 -6.32 -9.90
CA GLU A 38 -1.41 -6.17 -10.95
C GLU A 38 -0.41 -5.02 -10.67
N ALA A 39 -0.88 -3.94 -10.06
CA ALA A 39 -0.01 -2.84 -9.62
C ALA A 39 0.86 -3.25 -8.44
N LEU A 40 0.33 -4.05 -7.51
CA LEU A 40 1.03 -4.56 -6.34
C LEU A 40 2.16 -5.50 -6.75
N GLU A 41 1.91 -6.44 -7.67
CA GLU A 41 2.94 -7.34 -8.19
C GLU A 41 4.11 -6.57 -8.83
N ARG A 42 3.81 -5.56 -9.65
CA ARG A 42 4.84 -4.69 -10.25
C ARG A 42 5.62 -3.90 -9.19
N TYR A 43 4.92 -3.43 -8.16
CA TYR A 43 5.55 -2.75 -7.04
C TYR A 43 6.51 -3.67 -6.28
N GLU A 44 6.13 -4.91 -5.99
CA GLU A 44 6.97 -5.88 -5.30
C GLU A 44 8.25 -6.20 -6.08
N LEU A 45 8.12 -6.41 -7.39
CA LEU A 45 9.28 -6.60 -8.29
C LEU A 45 10.21 -5.39 -8.28
N ALA A 46 9.65 -4.18 -8.37
CA ALA A 46 10.42 -2.94 -8.31
C ALA A 46 11.12 -2.76 -6.95
N LEU A 47 10.43 -3.09 -5.86
CA LEU A 47 10.95 -3.01 -4.50
C LEU A 47 12.10 -4.00 -4.29
N ALA A 48 11.96 -5.24 -4.77
CA ALA A 48 13.01 -6.24 -4.71
C ALA A 48 14.27 -5.76 -5.46
N ALA A 49 14.10 -5.25 -6.69
CA ALA A 49 15.22 -4.72 -7.47
C ALA A 49 15.88 -3.51 -6.78
N TRP A 50 15.10 -2.64 -6.17
CA TRP A 50 15.60 -1.51 -5.38
C TRP A 50 16.40 -1.99 -4.16
N GLN A 51 15.89 -2.98 -3.41
CA GLN A 51 16.60 -3.55 -2.26
C GLN A 51 17.95 -4.14 -2.63
N GLN A 52 18.06 -4.81 -3.79
CA GLN A 52 19.35 -5.33 -4.29
C GLN A 52 20.36 -4.20 -4.57
N ARG A 53 19.92 -3.11 -5.20
CA ARG A 53 20.76 -1.92 -5.44
C ARG A 53 21.20 -1.26 -4.13
N GLN A 54 20.29 -1.19 -3.16
CA GLN A 54 20.61 -0.64 -1.84
C GLN A 54 21.53 -1.53 -1.03
N ALA A 55 21.38 -2.85 -1.09
CA ALA A 55 22.31 -3.80 -0.46
C ALA A 55 23.73 -3.64 -1.02
N HIS A 56 23.86 -3.37 -2.32
CA HIS A 56 25.14 -3.08 -2.96
C HIS A 56 25.72 -1.72 -2.51
N LYS A 57 24.89 -0.69 -2.28
CA LYS A 57 25.29 0.63 -1.75
C LYS A 57 25.59 0.63 -0.24
N ALA A 58 24.94 -0.22 0.55
CA ALA A 58 24.99 -0.21 2.01
C ALA A 58 26.31 -0.71 2.64
N ARG A 59 27.29 -1.12 1.83
CA ARG A 59 28.68 -1.39 2.24
C ARG A 59 29.54 -0.13 2.06
N PRO A 60 30.07 0.52 3.11
CA PRO A 60 29.47 0.97 4.37
C PRO A 60 29.40 2.52 4.40
N ALA A 61 28.21 3.09 4.52
CA ALA A 61 27.97 4.46 4.98
C ALA A 61 26.61 4.53 5.70
N ARG A 62 26.40 3.62 6.66
CA ARG A 62 25.17 3.51 7.46
C ARG A 62 25.01 4.66 8.47
N ARG A 63 25.03 5.91 8.02
CA ARG A 63 24.81 7.11 8.85
C ARG A 63 24.23 8.29 8.05
N ALA A 64 23.08 8.14 7.39
CA ALA A 64 22.32 9.32 6.95
C ALA A 64 20.82 9.05 6.73
N ASP A 65 20.44 7.91 6.17
CA ASP A 65 19.10 7.80 5.56
C ASP A 65 18.16 6.87 6.32
N ALA A 66 18.05 7.08 7.64
CA ALA A 66 16.92 6.61 8.40
C ALA A 66 15.82 7.67 8.37
N LYS A 67 15.24 7.92 7.20
CA LYS A 67 14.08 8.83 7.10
C LYS A 67 13.10 8.37 6.03
N GLY A 68 11.99 7.79 6.51
CA GLY A 68 10.72 7.85 5.81
C GLY A 68 10.37 6.65 4.93
N ALA A 69 9.92 5.57 5.56
CA ALA A 69 8.91 4.71 4.94
C ALA A 69 7.94 4.24 6.03
N LYS A 70 7.26 5.23 6.61
CA LYS A 70 6.03 5.02 7.37
C LYS A 70 4.92 5.06 6.32
N SER A 71 4.40 3.91 5.92
CA SER A 71 3.13 3.82 5.18
C SER A 71 2.38 2.66 5.80
N GLU A 72 1.51 3.07 6.72
CA GLU A 72 0.67 2.26 7.57
C GLU A 72 -0.14 1.26 6.74
N PRO A 73 -0.24 -0.03 7.15
CA PRO A 73 -1.20 -0.94 6.55
C PRO A 73 -2.58 -0.50 7.03
N GLN A 74 -3.28 0.29 6.22
CA GLN A 74 -4.68 0.61 6.45
C GLN A 74 -5.52 -0.63 6.17
N ALA A 75 -5.58 -1.52 7.16
CA ALA A 75 -6.72 -2.40 7.36
C ALA A 75 -7.82 -1.56 8.02
N ASP A 76 -8.59 -0.84 7.21
CA ASP A 76 -9.82 -0.23 7.71
C ASP A 76 -10.86 -1.33 7.99
N ALA A 77 -11.55 -1.18 9.11
CA ALA A 77 -12.09 -2.27 9.91
C ALA A 77 -13.46 -2.79 9.42
N PRO A 78 -13.83 -4.05 9.71
CA PRO A 78 -15.23 -4.44 9.65
C PRO A 78 -15.96 -3.85 10.86
N ARG A 79 -16.69 -2.74 10.68
CA ARG A 79 -17.53 -2.17 11.74
C ARG A 79 -18.85 -2.94 11.82
N SER A 80 -18.81 -4.08 12.51
CA SER A 80 -19.99 -4.86 12.92
C SER A 80 -20.98 -3.97 13.68
N THR A 81 -22.16 -3.74 13.11
CA THR A 81 -23.31 -3.14 13.79
C THR A 81 -24.07 -4.20 14.59
N PRO A 82 -24.12 -4.15 15.94
CA PRO A 82 -25.11 -4.92 16.68
C PRO A 82 -26.45 -4.18 16.65
N ALA A 83 -27.42 -4.73 15.91
CA ALA A 83 -28.81 -4.30 15.95
C ALA A 83 -29.37 -4.46 17.37
N ARG A 84 -29.58 -3.33 18.04
CA ARG A 84 -30.21 -3.20 19.35
C ARG A 84 -31.71 -3.55 19.24
N GLY A 85 -32.04 -4.83 19.39
CA GLY A 85 -33.41 -5.31 19.60
C GLY A 85 -33.95 -4.87 20.97
N LYS A 86 -35.04 -4.10 20.97
CA LYS A 86 -35.73 -3.53 22.14
C LYS A 86 -36.21 -4.64 23.12
N PRO A 87 -36.25 -4.42 24.45
CA PRO A 87 -36.80 -5.38 25.39
C PRO A 87 -38.34 -5.36 25.32
N ARG A 88 -38.98 -6.54 25.36
CA ARG A 88 -40.44 -6.64 25.53
C ARG A 88 -40.78 -7.13 26.95
N PRO A 89 -41.84 -6.58 27.56
CA PRO A 89 -42.11 -6.69 28.99
C PRO A 89 -42.64 -8.07 29.40
N ARG A 90 -42.34 -8.45 30.65
CA ARG A 90 -42.92 -9.59 31.35
C ARG A 90 -44.44 -9.44 31.47
N ARG A 91 -45.18 -10.48 31.11
CA ARG A 91 -46.54 -10.75 31.59
C ARG A 91 -46.68 -12.24 31.86
#